data_AF-A0A5B9YHN4-F1
#
_entry.id   AF-A0A5B9YHN4-F1
#
_cell.length_a   1.000
_cell.length_b   1.000
_cell.length_c   1.000
_cell.angle_alpha   90.00
_cell.angle_beta   90.00
_cell.angle_gamma   90.00
#
_symmetry.space_group_name_H-M   'P 1'
#
loop_
_entity.id
_entity.type
_entity.pdbx_description
1 polymer ?
#
loop_
_entity_poly.entity_id
_entity_poly.type
_entity_poly.pdbx_seq_one_letter_code
_entity_poly.pdbx_strand_id
1 'polypeptide(L)'
;MRMNYFYGSQADQFNFIRIPKELVVGEAFSSLSVQAKILYGMLLDRMGMSYKNKWLDEENRVYIVYSLDEIQSDMNVSKHKAVDCLAELENIGLIVKRKRGKGLPNQIYVKNFSIAPVTASV
;
A
#
# COMPACT_ATOMS: atom_id res chain seq x y z
N MET A 1 30.27 23.00 -2.07
CA MET A 1 29.03 22.46 -1.45
C MET A 1 28.95 22.97 -0.02
N ARG A 2 27.93 23.77 0.33
CA ARG A 2 27.66 24.15 1.73
C ARG A 2 26.58 23.21 2.27
N MET A 3 26.95 22.30 3.15
CA MET A 3 25.98 21.58 3.97
C MET A 3 25.55 22.53 5.08
N ASN A 4 24.28 22.95 5.06
CA ASN A 4 23.66 23.75 6.11
C ASN A 4 23.17 22.84 7.26
N TYR A 5 23.22 23.36 8.48
CA TYR A 5 22.78 22.68 9.72
C TYR A 5 21.28 22.34 9.70
N PHE A 6 20.91 21.26 10.40
CA PHE A 6 19.53 20.75 10.49
C PHE A 6 18.65 21.68 11.35
N TYR A 7 17.73 22.40 10.73
CA TYR A 7 16.62 23.08 11.40
C TYR A 7 15.31 22.42 10.93
N GLY A 8 14.56 21.79 11.85
CA GLY A 8 13.26 21.07 11.74
C GLY A 8 12.73 20.63 10.35
N SER A 9 12.35 19.39 10.06
CA SER A 9 11.96 18.20 10.83
C SER A 9 12.90 17.02 10.51
N GLN A 10 13.86 16.74 11.39
CA GLN A 10 14.68 15.51 11.26
C GLN A 10 13.81 14.24 11.25
N ALA A 11 12.58 14.31 11.77
CA ALA A 11 11.61 13.23 11.77
C ALA A 11 11.16 12.78 10.36
N ASP A 12 11.08 13.69 9.37
CA ASP A 12 10.66 13.32 8.02
C ASP A 12 11.78 12.61 7.23
N GLN A 13 13.04 12.81 7.62
CA GLN A 13 14.18 12.09 7.04
C GLN A 13 14.20 10.60 7.43
N PHE A 14 13.44 10.22 8.45
CA PHE A 14 13.26 8.83 8.89
C PHE A 14 11.87 8.27 8.53
N ASN A 15 11.13 8.92 7.63
CA ASN A 15 9.88 8.38 7.14
C ASN A 15 10.16 7.36 6.03
N PHE A 16 10.09 6.07 6.37
CA PHE A 16 10.47 4.98 5.48
C PHE A 16 9.24 4.23 4.97
N ILE A 17 9.19 4.02 3.66
CA ILE A 17 8.33 2.99 3.08
C ILE A 17 8.98 1.63 3.35
N ARG A 18 8.27 0.76 4.07
CA ARG A 18 8.75 -0.59 4.38
C ARG A 18 8.17 -1.57 3.37
N ILE A 19 9.06 -2.26 2.66
CA ILE A 19 8.69 -3.35 1.77
C ILE A 19 9.06 -4.66 2.46
N PRO A 20 8.12 -5.60 2.67
CA PRO A 20 8.45 -6.89 3.24
C PRO A 20 9.47 -7.62 2.36
N LYS A 21 10.53 -8.14 2.96
CA LYS A 21 11.58 -8.88 2.23
C LYS A 21 11.01 -10.02 1.41
N GLU A 22 9.98 -10.70 1.93
CA GLU A 22 9.28 -11.77 1.25
C GLU A 22 8.75 -11.36 -0.13
N LEU A 23 8.22 -10.14 -0.28
CA LEU A 23 7.80 -9.64 -1.58
C LEU A 23 8.98 -9.48 -2.56
N VAL A 24 10.17 -9.20 -2.04
CA VAL A 24 11.37 -8.97 -2.85
C VAL A 24 12.02 -10.30 -3.25
N VAL A 25 12.23 -11.21 -2.30
CA VAL A 25 13.01 -12.43 -2.49
C VAL A 25 12.18 -13.71 -2.67
N GLY A 26 10.92 -13.71 -2.26
CA GLY A 26 10.05 -14.88 -2.29
C GLY A 26 9.56 -15.21 -3.70
N GLU A 27 9.62 -16.49 -4.07
CA GLU A 27 9.21 -16.97 -5.40
C GLU A 27 7.73 -16.70 -5.69
N ALA A 28 6.88 -16.75 -4.67
CA ALA A 28 5.45 -16.44 -4.79
C ALA A 28 5.17 -15.01 -5.30
N PHE A 29 6.14 -14.10 -5.17
CA PHE A 29 6.04 -12.69 -5.56
C PHE A 29 7.00 -12.33 -6.70
N SER A 30 7.59 -13.34 -7.35
CA SER A 30 8.52 -13.16 -8.48
C SER A 30 7.87 -12.51 -9.70
N SER A 31 6.56 -12.69 -9.89
CA SER A 31 5.79 -12.10 -10.99
C SER A 31 5.52 -10.60 -10.82
N LEU A 32 5.67 -10.06 -9.59
CA LEU A 32 5.46 -8.64 -9.35
C LEU A 32 6.62 -7.80 -9.87
N SER A 33 6.29 -6.70 -10.53
CA SER A 33 7.26 -5.65 -10.84
C SER A 33 7.80 -5.00 -9.56
N VAL A 34 9.00 -4.41 -9.65
CA VAL A 34 9.59 -3.65 -8.55
C VAL A 34 8.67 -2.49 -8.13
N GLN A 35 8.03 -1.82 -9.09
CA GLN A 35 7.07 -0.75 -8.82
C GLN A 35 5.84 -1.27 -8.06
N ALA A 36 5.29 -2.45 -8.41
CA ALA A 36 4.20 -3.04 -7.65
C ALA A 36 4.60 -3.41 -6.21
N LYS A 37 5.84 -3.90 -6.01
CA LYS A 37 6.38 -4.17 -4.66
C LYS A 37 6.52 -2.89 -3.83
N ILE A 38 6.99 -1.79 -4.44
CA ILE A 38 7.05 -0.48 -3.80
C ILE A 38 5.64 0.02 -3.46
N LEU A 39 4.70 -0.05 -4.41
CA LEU A 39 3.31 0.34 -4.19
C LEU A 39 2.74 -0.41 -3.00
N TYR A 40 2.92 -1.73 -2.90
CA TYR A 40 2.45 -2.51 -1.75
C TYR A 40 2.99 -1.97 -0.42
N GLY A 41 4.28 -1.62 -0.35
CA GLY A 41 4.86 -0.97 0.83
C GLY A 41 4.18 0.35 1.21
N MET A 42 3.82 1.16 0.21
CA MET A 42 3.08 2.41 0.42
C MET A 42 1.64 2.15 0.90
N LEU A 43 0.98 1.11 0.37
CA LEU A 43 -0.35 0.70 0.83
C LEU A 43 -0.32 0.24 2.30
N LEU A 44 0.72 -0.49 2.72
CA LEU A 44 0.91 -0.88 4.12
C LEU A 44 1.09 0.32 5.05
N ASP A 45 1.89 1.30 4.63
CA ASP A 45 2.10 2.52 5.41
C ASP A 45 0.79 3.32 5.58
N ARG A 46 0.06 3.51 4.47
CA ARG A 46 -1.28 4.13 4.49
C ARG A 46 -2.29 3.34 5.33
N MET A 47 -2.24 2.01 5.31
CA MET A 47 -3.09 1.16 6.16
C MET A 47 -2.84 1.43 7.65
N GLY A 48 -1.58 1.61 8.05
CA GLY A 48 -1.21 2.00 9.41
C GLY A 48 -1.83 3.35 9.84
N MET A 49 -1.94 4.30 8.91
CA MET A 49 -2.65 5.57 9.15
C MET A 49 -4.17 5.40 9.20
N SER A 50 -4.75 4.63 8.27
CA SER A 50 -6.19 4.35 8.23
C SER A 50 -6.69 3.65 9.49
N TYR A 51 -5.91 2.73 10.06
CA TYR A 51 -6.24 2.10 11.33
C TYR A 51 -6.30 3.13 12.48
N LYS A 52 -5.30 4.02 12.58
CA LYS A 52 -5.29 5.11 13.58
C LYS A 52 -6.48 6.05 13.42
N ASN A 53 -6.92 6.29 12.18
CA ASN A 53 -8.06 7.13 11.84
C ASN A 53 -9.41 6.39 11.90
N LYS A 54 -9.43 5.13 12.34
CA LYS A 54 -10.64 4.28 12.43
C LYS A 54 -11.41 4.15 11.10
N TRP A 55 -10.69 4.08 9.98
CA TRP A 55 -11.29 3.79 8.67
C TRP A 55 -11.55 2.28 8.56
N LEU A 56 -12.70 1.88 9.12
CA LEU A 56 -13.14 0.51 9.24
C LEU A 56 -14.47 0.35 8.50
N ASP A 57 -14.66 -0.78 7.84
CA ASP A 57 -15.97 -1.16 7.31
C ASP A 57 -16.86 -1.80 8.39
N GLU A 58 -18.07 -2.22 8.00
CA GLU A 58 -19.05 -2.84 8.89
C GLU A 58 -18.57 -4.18 9.50
N GLU A 59 -17.60 -4.83 8.87
CA GLU A 59 -16.97 -6.07 9.33
C GLU A 59 -15.66 -5.80 10.11
N ASN A 60 -15.43 -4.54 10.50
CA ASN A 60 -14.24 -4.09 11.23
C ASN A 60 -12.92 -4.29 10.44
N ARG A 61 -12.99 -4.32 9.10
CA ARG A 61 -11.82 -4.41 8.23
C ARG A 61 -11.30 -3.02 7.90
N VAL A 62 -9.99 -2.83 8.03
CA VAL A 62 -9.32 -1.58 7.64
C VAL A 62 -9.33 -1.45 6.13
N TYR A 63 -9.76 -0.29 5.63
CA TYR A 63 -9.60 0.09 4.23
C TYR A 63 -8.81 1.39 4.13
N ILE A 64 -8.13 1.55 3.00
CA ILE A 64 -7.48 2.82 2.64
C ILE A 64 -8.24 3.46 1.48
N VAL A 65 -8.20 4.79 1.44
CA VAL A 65 -8.60 5.57 0.27
C VAL A 65 -7.31 6.11 -0.32
N TYR A 66 -6.97 5.63 -1.51
CA TYR A 66 -5.77 6.06 -2.23
C TYR A 66 -6.12 6.11 -3.71
N SER A 67 -6.36 7.32 -4.19
CA SER A 67 -6.79 7.57 -5.55
C SER A 67 -5.68 7.29 -6.54
N LEU A 68 -6.05 7.06 -7.81
CA LEU A 68 -5.09 6.82 -8.87
C LEU A 68 -4.17 8.04 -9.08
N ASP A 69 -4.72 9.24 -8.95
CA ASP A 69 -3.96 10.49 -9.11
C ASP A 69 -2.92 10.67 -8.00
N GLU A 70 -3.26 10.32 -6.74
CA GLU A 70 -2.28 10.32 -5.65
C GLU A 70 -1.18 9.27 -5.88
N ILE A 71 -1.52 8.06 -6.33
CA ILE A 71 -0.52 7.02 -6.64
C ILE A 71 0.44 7.51 -7.74
N GLN A 72 -0.09 8.14 -8.79
CA GLN A 72 0.71 8.70 -9.87
C GLN A 72 1.66 9.78 -9.36
N SER A 73 1.17 10.68 -8.52
CA SER A 73 1.98 11.77 -7.94
C SER A 73 3.06 11.22 -7.01
N ASP A 74 2.70 10.34 -6.08
CA ASP A 74 3.61 9.85 -5.05
C ASP A 74 4.71 8.95 -5.63
N MET A 75 4.38 8.12 -6.62
CA MET A 75 5.34 7.23 -7.29
C MET A 75 6.02 7.86 -8.51
N ASN A 76 5.54 9.03 -8.96
CA ASN A 76 5.95 9.68 -10.20
C ASN A 76 5.86 8.73 -11.42
N VAL A 77 4.69 8.11 -11.60
CA VAL A 77 4.44 7.15 -12.69
C VAL A 77 3.25 7.57 -13.56
N SER A 78 3.23 7.07 -14.79
CA SER A 78 2.09 7.26 -15.68
C SER A 78 0.83 6.59 -15.12
N LYS A 79 -0.34 7.10 -15.52
CA LYS A 79 -1.64 6.51 -15.17
C LYS A 79 -1.70 5.03 -15.52
N HIS A 80 -1.22 4.67 -16.71
CA HIS A 80 -1.16 3.29 -17.16
C HIS A 80 -0.34 2.43 -16.20
N LYS A 81 0.87 2.89 -15.83
CA LYS A 81 1.75 2.14 -14.93
C LYS A 81 1.15 1.99 -13.53
N ALA A 82 0.49 3.02 -13.00
CA ALA A 82 -0.21 2.94 -11.71
C ALA A 82 -1.35 1.90 -11.74
N VAL A 83 -2.13 1.87 -12.83
CA VAL A 83 -3.18 0.86 -13.05
C VAL A 83 -2.58 -0.54 -13.13
N ASP A 84 -1.49 -0.72 -13.90
CA ASP A 84 -0.80 -2.01 -14.02
C ASP A 84 -0.31 -2.52 -12.66
N CYS A 85 0.34 -1.66 -11.86
CA CYS A 85 0.84 -2.04 -10.54
C CYS A 85 -0.29 -2.47 -9.60
N LEU A 86 -1.42 -1.77 -9.62
CA LEU A 86 -2.61 -2.18 -8.85
C LEU A 86 -3.18 -3.50 -9.36
N ALA A 87 -3.19 -3.73 -10.67
CA ALA A 87 -3.68 -4.97 -11.26
C ALA A 87 -2.76 -6.15 -10.90
N GLU A 88 -1.43 -5.99 -10.94
CA GLU A 88 -0.47 -7.00 -10.51
C GLU A 88 -0.73 -7.46 -9.07
N LEU A 89 -0.90 -6.51 -8.14
CA LEU A 89 -1.18 -6.80 -6.74
C LEU A 89 -2.55 -7.47 -6.54
N GLU A 90 -3.56 -7.06 -7.29
CA GLU A 90 -4.91 -7.65 -7.24
C GLU A 90 -4.93 -9.08 -7.80
N ASN A 91 -4.21 -9.33 -8.89
CA ASN A 91 -4.15 -10.63 -9.56
C ASN A 91 -3.57 -11.74 -8.67
N ILE A 92 -2.57 -11.41 -7.85
CA ILE A 92 -2.00 -12.36 -6.88
C ILE A 92 -2.72 -12.33 -5.52
N GLY A 93 -3.76 -11.50 -5.38
CA GLY A 93 -4.59 -11.44 -4.19
C GLY A 93 -4.02 -10.67 -3.00
N LEU A 94 -3.02 -9.80 -3.20
CA LEU A 94 -2.49 -8.93 -2.13
C LEU A 94 -3.41 -7.75 -1.80
N ILE A 95 -4.27 -7.35 -2.74
CA ILE A 95 -5.25 -6.28 -2.52
C ILE A 95 -6.62 -6.65 -3.08
N VAL A 96 -7.65 -5.97 -2.57
CA VAL A 96 -9.02 -5.98 -3.14
C VAL A 96 -9.51 -4.54 -3.25
N LYS A 97 -10.01 -4.15 -4.42
CA LYS A 97 -10.66 -2.84 -4.62
C LYS A 97 -12.17 -2.97 -4.51
N ARG A 98 -12.81 -2.12 -3.71
CA ARG A 98 -14.27 -1.93 -3.71
C ARG A 98 -14.65 -0.55 -4.21
N LYS A 99 -15.54 -0.50 -5.19
CA LYS A 99 -16.11 0.75 -5.71
C LYS A 99 -17.16 1.26 -4.75
N ARG A 100 -17.07 2.53 -4.35
CA ARG A 100 -17.99 3.17 -3.39
C ARG A 100 -19.16 3.91 -4.06
N GLY A 101 -19.21 3.94 -5.40
CA GLY A 101 -20.23 4.64 -6.19
C GLY A 101 -19.60 5.46 -7.32
N LYS A 102 -20.43 6.21 -8.07
CA LYS A 102 -19.93 7.11 -9.13
C LYS A 102 -19.19 8.30 -8.51
N GLY A 103 -17.94 8.52 -8.93
CA GLY A 103 -17.15 9.70 -8.54
C GLY A 103 -16.44 9.63 -7.18
N LEU A 104 -16.66 8.59 -6.38
CA LEU A 104 -15.94 8.39 -5.12
C LEU A 104 -14.68 7.54 -5.35
N PRO A 105 -13.56 7.86 -4.66
CA PRO A 105 -12.35 7.04 -4.74
C PRO A 105 -12.62 5.63 -4.20
N ASN A 106 -11.96 4.65 -4.80
CA ASN A 106 -12.10 3.25 -4.43
C ASN A 106 -11.57 3.02 -3.02
N GLN A 107 -12.22 2.12 -2.28
CA GLN A 107 -11.66 1.56 -1.07
C GLN A 107 -10.72 0.42 -1.45
N ILE A 108 -9.50 0.46 -0.94
CA ILE A 108 -8.51 -0.61 -1.13
C ILE A 108 -8.35 -1.34 0.20
N TYR A 109 -8.54 -2.65 0.16
CA TYR A 109 -8.30 -3.55 1.28
C TYR A 109 -6.98 -4.25 1.01
N VAL A 110 -6.01 -4.06 1.91
CA VAL A 110 -4.67 -4.64 1.80
C VAL A 110 -4.64 -5.93 2.62
N LYS A 111 -4.32 -7.05 1.98
CA LYS A 111 -4.31 -8.36 2.62
C LYS A 111 -2.93 -8.68 3.19
N ASN A 112 -2.92 -9.46 4.26
CA ASN A 112 -1.69 -10.02 4.82
C ASN A 112 -1.17 -11.12 3.89
N PHE A 113 0.09 -11.03 3.48
CA PHE A 113 0.77 -12.03 2.67
C PHE A 113 1.24 -13.24 3.49
N SER A 114 1.34 -13.10 4.81
CA SER A 114 1.65 -14.21 5.70
C SER A 114 0.40 -15.08 5.85
N ILE A 115 0.43 -16.27 5.26
CA ILE A 115 -0.54 -17.33 5.55
C ILE A 115 -0.21 -17.84 6.96
N ALA A 116 -0.57 -17.09 7.99
CA ALA A 116 -0.86 -17.73 9.26
C ALA A 116 -2.23 -18.38 9.06
N PRO A 117 -2.39 -19.70 9.24
CA PRO A 117 -3.73 -20.25 9.36
C PRO A 117 -4.40 -19.44 10.47
N VAL A 118 -5.58 -18.89 10.18
CA VAL A 118 -6.47 -18.41 11.22
C VAL A 118 -6.84 -19.66 11.99
N THR A 119 -6.05 -20.01 13.01
CA THR A 119 -6.53 -20.87 14.08
C THR A 119 -7.67 -20.08 14.68
N ALA A 120 -8.87 -20.44 14.27
CA ALA A 120 -10.08 -20.12 14.99
C ALA A 120 -9.84 -20.63 16.42
N SER A 121 -9.57 -19.69 17.33
CA SER A 121 -9.63 -19.99 18.74
C SER A 121 -11.09 -20.27 19.06
N VAL A 122 -11.34 -21.55 19.32
CA VAL A 122 -12.48 -22.07 20.07
C VAL A 122 -12.56 -21.45 21.45
#